data_AF-A0A7Y4FG38-F1
#
_entry.id   AF-A0A7Y4FG38-F1
#
_cell.length_a   1.000
_cell.length_b   1.000
_cell.length_c   1.000
_cell.angle_alpha   90.00
_cell.angle_beta   90.00
_cell.angle_gamma   90.00
#
_symmetry.space_group_name_H-M   'P 1'
#
loop_
_entity.id
_entity.type
_entity.pdbx_description
1 polymer ?
#
loop_
_entity_poly.entity_id
_entity_poly.type
_entity_poly.pdbx_seq_one_letter_code
_entity_poly.pdbx_strand_id
1 'polypeptide(L)'
;MSKKENAKKVGKWLRENADPKLSETRTGGDEPAVKEDREYLNRSELYEVRDVIVRYIDEAKKSYSDTICKNAYNKIKEFRPGSKVKTQDFLDHLLGKVDK
;
A
#
# COMPACT_ATOMS: atom_id res chain seq x y z
N MET A 1 12.18 2.98 -14.63
CA MET A 1 10.70 3.05 -14.76
C MET A 1 10.22 4.23 -13.92
N SER A 2 9.33 5.09 -14.41
CA SER A 2 8.86 6.26 -13.64
C SER A 2 7.85 5.85 -12.57
N LYS A 3 7.86 6.49 -11.39
CA LYS A 3 6.89 6.29 -10.29
C LYS A 3 5.43 6.32 -10.76
N LYS A 4 5.12 7.18 -11.74
CA LYS A 4 3.78 7.26 -12.36
C LYS A 4 3.37 5.99 -13.13
N GLU A 5 4.33 5.33 -13.76
CA GLU A 5 4.07 4.09 -14.50
C GLU A 5 3.85 2.90 -13.55
N ASN A 6 4.67 2.81 -12.49
CA ASN A 6 4.46 1.82 -11.42
C ASN A 6 3.08 1.99 -10.76
N ALA A 7 2.65 3.23 -10.49
CA ALA A 7 1.33 3.50 -9.91
C ALA A 7 0.18 3.03 -10.81
N LYS A 8 0.30 3.20 -12.14
CA LYS A 8 -0.70 2.67 -13.08
C LYS A 8 -0.75 1.14 -13.07
N LYS A 9 0.41 0.48 -13.11
CA LYS A 9 0.52 -0.98 -13.12
C LYS A 9 0.02 -1.61 -11.81
N VAL A 10 0.45 -1.09 -10.66
CA VAL A 10 -0.02 -1.52 -9.33
C VAL A 10 -1.53 -1.27 -9.19
N GLY A 11 -2.01 -0.09 -9.58
CA GLY A 11 -3.44 0.23 -9.50
C GLY A 11 -4.30 -0.69 -10.38
N LYS A 12 -3.83 -1.05 -11.58
CA LYS A 12 -4.50 -2.03 -12.43
C LYS A 12 -4.53 -3.40 -11.75
N TRP A 13 -3.37 -3.89 -11.28
CA TRP A 13 -3.27 -5.19 -10.63
C TRP A 13 -4.19 -5.30 -9.41
N LEU A 14 -4.25 -4.27 -8.56
CA LEU A 14 -5.12 -4.26 -7.38
C LEU A 14 -6.61 -4.36 -7.76
N ARG A 15 -7.08 -3.66 -8.79
CA ARG A 15 -8.47 -3.79 -9.24
C ARG A 15 -8.81 -5.19 -9.76
N GLU A 16 -7.86 -5.86 -10.39
CA GLU A 16 -8.06 -7.17 -10.99
C GLU A 16 -7.89 -8.32 -9.97
N ASN A 17 -7.17 -8.12 -8.85
CA ASN A 17 -6.73 -9.20 -7.96
C ASN A 17 -6.97 -8.97 -6.46
N ALA A 18 -7.20 -7.73 -6.02
CA ALA A 18 -7.34 -7.41 -4.59
C ALA A 18 -8.76 -7.70 -4.08
N ASP A 19 -8.93 -7.71 -2.76
CA ASP A 19 -10.24 -7.93 -2.13
C ASP A 19 -11.30 -6.94 -2.66
N PRO A 20 -12.50 -7.42 -3.03
CA PRO A 20 -13.58 -6.58 -3.55
C PRO A 20 -14.16 -5.62 -2.49
N LYS A 21 -13.71 -5.75 -1.24
CA LYS A 21 -14.06 -4.88 -0.12
C LYS A 21 -13.18 -3.63 -0.04
N LEU A 22 -12.13 -3.54 -0.87
CA LEU A 22 -11.33 -2.32 -0.96
C LEU A 22 -12.15 -1.22 -1.62
N SER A 23 -12.31 -0.11 -0.90
CA SER A 23 -12.96 1.08 -1.42
C SER A 23 -12.09 1.70 -2.52
N GLU A 24 -12.67 1.88 -3.71
CA GLU A 24 -12.08 2.66 -4.80
C GLU A 24 -12.43 4.14 -4.71
N THR A 25 -13.52 4.46 -4.03
CA THR A 25 -13.84 5.83 -3.68
C THR A 25 -12.87 6.27 -2.59
N ARG A 26 -12.27 7.47 -2.76
CA ARG A 26 -11.75 8.16 -1.59
C ARG A 26 -12.93 8.27 -0.65
N THR A 27 -12.90 7.55 0.47
CA THR A 27 -13.95 7.67 1.48
C THR A 27 -13.88 9.10 2.01
N GLY A 28 -14.63 9.97 1.35
CA GLY A 28 -14.76 11.39 1.58
C GLY A 28 -16.20 11.64 2.01
N GLY A 29 -16.45 11.53 3.31
CA GLY A 29 -17.20 12.61 3.94
C GLY A 29 -16.34 13.87 3.85
N ASP A 30 -16.97 15.03 3.78
CA ASP A 30 -16.41 16.37 3.53
C ASP A 30 -15.32 16.86 4.52
N GLU A 31 -14.71 15.95 5.27
CA GLU A 31 -13.73 16.23 6.29
C GLU A 31 -12.34 15.80 5.81
N PRO A 32 -11.33 16.71 5.85
CA PRO A 32 -9.96 16.31 5.54
C PRO A 32 -9.56 15.22 6.53
N ALA A 33 -9.04 14.09 6.02
CA ALA A 33 -8.49 13.03 6.85
C ALA A 33 -7.61 13.65 7.94
N VAL A 34 -8.01 13.45 9.21
CA VAL A 34 -7.33 13.98 10.41
C VAL A 34 -5.85 13.67 10.25
N LYS A 35 -4.98 14.68 10.38
CA LYS A 35 -3.56 14.59 10.03
C LYS A 35 -2.85 13.35 10.60
N GLU A 36 -3.28 12.89 11.77
CA GLU A 36 -2.78 11.70 12.46
C GLU A 36 -3.04 10.39 11.67
N ASP A 37 -4.20 10.23 11.02
CA ASP A 37 -4.50 9.02 10.24
C ASP A 37 -3.67 8.92 8.95
N ARG A 38 -3.09 10.02 8.43
CA ARG A 38 -2.18 9.98 7.26
C ARG A 38 -0.86 9.26 7.54
N GLU A 39 -0.48 9.16 8.81
CA GLU A 39 0.71 8.41 9.21
C GLU A 39 0.48 6.90 9.17
N TYR A 40 -0.77 6.46 9.23
CA TYR A 40 -1.17 5.06 9.30
C TYR A 40 -1.67 4.55 7.95
N LEU A 41 -1.44 3.27 7.68
CA LEU A 41 -1.91 2.62 6.47
C LEU A 41 -3.39 2.25 6.62
N ASN A 42 -4.25 2.88 5.81
CA ASN A 42 -5.63 2.42 5.65
C ASN A 42 -5.70 1.26 4.64
N ARG A 43 -5.92 0.05 5.15
CA ARG A 43 -5.97 -1.17 4.33
C ARG A 43 -7.31 -1.38 3.64
N SER A 44 -8.31 -0.56 3.95
CA SER A 44 -9.63 -0.62 3.32
C SER A 44 -9.69 0.23 2.06
N GLU A 45 -8.72 1.11 1.83
CA GLU A 45 -8.73 2.03 0.68
C GLU A 45 -7.72 1.57 -0.38
N LEU A 46 -8.19 1.34 -1.61
CA LEU A 46 -7.37 0.84 -2.69
C LEU A 46 -6.21 1.79 -3.03
N TYR A 47 -6.43 3.10 -2.94
CA TYR A 47 -5.38 4.09 -3.27
C TYR A 47 -4.26 4.15 -2.23
N GLU A 48 -4.54 3.94 -0.94
CA GLU A 48 -3.52 3.92 0.10
C GLU A 48 -2.66 2.65 -0.01
N VAL A 49 -3.31 1.50 -0.22
CA VAL A 49 -2.63 0.24 -0.53
C VAL A 49 -1.74 0.39 -1.77
N ARG A 50 -2.26 0.99 -2.85
CA ARG A 50 -1.49 1.27 -4.07
C ARG A 50 -0.28 2.14 -3.78
N ASP A 51 -0.46 3.26 -3.09
CA ASP A 51 0.61 4.22 -2.86
C ASP A 51 1.73 3.63 -2.00
N VAL A 52 1.39 2.79 -1.02
CA VAL A 52 2.38 2.04 -0.23
C VAL A 52 3.16 1.02 -1.07
N ILE A 53 2.49 0.23 -1.91
CA ILE A 53 3.19 -0.73 -2.80
C ILE A 53 4.11 0.01 -3.78
N VAL A 54 3.65 1.13 -4.35
CA VAL A 54 4.47 1.95 -5.25
C VAL A 54 5.69 2.52 -4.53
N ARG A 55 5.52 3.02 -3.31
CA ARG A 55 6.64 3.49 -2.48
C ARG A 55 7.62 2.36 -2.19
N TYR A 56 7.14 1.18 -1.82
CA TYR A 56 8.02 0.02 -1.60
C TYR A 56 8.84 -0.34 -2.85
N ILE A 57 8.22 -0.39 -4.03
CA ILE A 57 8.92 -0.68 -5.29
C ILE A 57 10.01 0.37 -5.57
N ASP A 58 9.68 1.64 -5.36
CA ASP A 58 10.59 2.78 -5.56
C ASP A 58 11.76 2.76 -4.57
N GLU A 59 11.49 2.64 -3.26
CA GLU A 59 12.50 2.60 -2.20
C GLU A 59 13.39 1.35 -2.28
N ALA A 60 12.83 0.20 -2.70
CA ALA A 60 13.59 -1.02 -2.94
C ALA A 60 14.42 -0.97 -4.24
N LYS A 61 14.31 0.11 -5.04
CA LYS A 61 14.92 0.25 -6.39
C LYS A 61 14.58 -0.92 -7.31
N LYS A 62 13.37 -1.47 -7.19
CA LYS A 62 12.87 -2.58 -8.00
C LYS A 62 12.01 -2.07 -9.15
N SER A 63 11.90 -2.88 -10.20
CA SER A 63 10.88 -2.70 -11.23
C SER A 63 9.58 -3.35 -10.79
N TYR A 64 8.44 -2.81 -11.25
CA TYR A 64 7.17 -3.49 -11.08
C TYR A 64 7.22 -4.91 -11.65
N SER A 65 6.69 -5.87 -10.90
CA SER A 65 6.27 -7.18 -11.39
C SER A 65 5.05 -7.65 -10.61
N ASP A 66 4.20 -8.47 -11.23
CA ASP A 66 3.00 -9.02 -10.58
C ASP A 66 3.36 -9.78 -9.30
N THR A 67 4.47 -10.51 -9.30
CA THR A 67 4.99 -11.22 -8.12
C THR A 67 5.34 -10.26 -6.97
N ILE A 68 6.01 -9.14 -7.28
CA ILE A 68 6.34 -8.13 -6.26
C ILE A 68 5.07 -7.48 -5.71
N CYS A 69 4.13 -7.14 -6.58
CA CYS A 69 2.85 -6.54 -6.20
C CYS A 69 2.04 -7.49 -5.30
N LYS A 70 1.91 -8.75 -5.71
CA LYS A 70 1.22 -9.81 -4.94
C LYS A 70 1.86 -10.02 -3.56
N ASN A 71 3.18 -10.15 -3.49
CA ASN A 71 3.88 -10.36 -2.23
C ASN A 71 3.72 -9.16 -1.29
N ALA A 72 3.83 -7.93 -1.81
CA ALA A 72 3.63 -6.72 -1.02
C ALA A 72 2.18 -6.63 -0.51
N TYR A 73 1.20 -6.89 -1.37
CA TYR A 73 -0.22 -6.88 -1.00
C TYR A 73 -0.57 -7.92 0.08
N ASN A 74 -0.08 -9.15 -0.06
CA ASN A 74 -0.28 -10.19 0.97
C ASN A 74 0.32 -9.75 2.32
N LYS A 75 1.55 -9.22 2.31
CA LYS A 75 2.18 -8.68 3.52
C LYS A 75 1.38 -7.52 4.13
N ILE A 76 0.80 -6.63 3.32
CA ILE A 76 -0.10 -5.56 3.81
C ILE A 76 -1.27 -6.17 4.60
N LYS A 77 -1.88 -7.24 4.08
CA LYS A 77 -3.00 -7.90 4.73
C LYS A 77 -2.59 -8.60 6.03
N GLU A 78 -1.46 -9.31 6.01
CA GLU A 78 -1.01 -10.18 7.09
C GLU A 78 -0.27 -9.45 8.22
N PHE A 79 0.33 -8.29 7.95
CA PHE A 79 1.16 -7.59 8.95
C PHE A 79 0.29 -6.97 10.05
N ARG A 80 0.30 -7.48 11.29
CA ARG A 80 -0.49 -6.92 12.42
C ARG A 80 -1.96 -6.64 12.07
N PRO A 81 -2.75 -7.67 11.71
CA PRO A 81 -4.14 -7.49 11.30
C PRO A 81 -4.97 -6.86 12.44
N GLY A 82 -5.83 -5.90 12.10
CA GLY A 82 -6.68 -5.19 13.09
C GLY A 82 -5.98 -4.11 13.91
N SER A 83 -4.67 -3.91 13.74
CA SER A 83 -3.93 -2.81 14.39
C SER A 83 -3.75 -1.62 13.47
N LYS A 84 -3.81 -0.40 14.01
CA LYS A 84 -3.30 0.79 13.30
C LYS A 84 -1.79 0.62 13.12
N VAL A 85 -1.34 0.56 11.87
CA VAL A 85 0.07 0.38 11.52
C VAL A 85 0.56 1.63 10.82
N LYS A 86 1.65 2.23 11.31
CA LYS A 86 2.28 3.36 10.61
C LYS A 86 2.77 2.88 9.25
N THR A 87 2.49 3.67 8.22
CA THR A 87 2.92 3.39 6.85
C THR A 87 4.43 3.17 6.78
N GLN A 88 5.20 3.94 7.55
CA GLN A 88 6.65 3.81 7.61
C GLN A 88 7.12 2.48 8.23
N ASP A 89 6.57 2.07 9.38
CA ASP A 89 6.87 0.77 10.01
C ASP A 89 6.60 -0.40 9.03
N PHE A 90 5.52 -0.30 8.25
CA PHE A 90 5.21 -1.31 7.25
C PHE A 90 6.23 -1.32 6.10
N LEU A 91 6.63 -0.15 5.60
CA LEU A 91 7.66 -0.04 4.57
C LEU A 91 9.01 -0.58 5.05
N ASP A 92 9.40 -0.26 6.29
CA ASP A 92 10.62 -0.80 6.89
C ASP A 92 10.54 -2.32 7.03
N HIS A 93 9.37 -2.88 7.40
CA HIS A 93 9.15 -4.33 7.43
C HIS A 93 9.28 -4.95 6.03
N LEU A 94 8.71 -4.33 4.99
CA LEU A 94 8.84 -4.80 3.61
C LEU A 94 10.28 -4.77 3.09
N LEU A 95 11.03 -3.75 3.48
CA LEU A 95 12.42 -3.56 3.08
C LEU A 95 13.41 -4.40 3.92
N GLY A 96 12.94 -5.12 4.93
CA GLY A 96 13.80 -5.87 5.85
C GLY A 96 14.67 -4.95 6.72
N LYS A 97 14.27 -3.69 6.89
CA LYS A 97 14.96 -2.70 7.74
C LYS A 97 14.58 -2.84 9.20
N VAL A 98 13.51 -3.58 9.50
CA VAL A 98 13.15 -3.97 10.86
C VAL A 98 13.88 -5.28 11.17
N ASP A 99 15.11 -5.15 11.66
CA ASP A 99 15.92 -6.26 12.17
C ASP A 99 15.59 -6.46 13.66
N LYS A 100 15.06 -7.66 13.98
CA LYS A 100 14.82 -8.27 15.31
C LYS A 100 14.00 -7.53 16.37
#